data_AF-A0A9P4GGZ0-F1
#
_entry.id   AF-A0A9P4GGZ0-F1
#
_cell.length_a   1.000
_cell.length_b   1.000
_cell.length_c   1.000
_cell.angle_alpha   90.00
_cell.angle_beta   90.00
_cell.angle_gamma   90.00
#
_symmetry.space_group_name_H-M   'P 1'
#
loop_
_entity.id
_entity.type
_entity.pdbx_description
1 polymer ?
#
loop_
_entity_poly.entity_id
_entity_poly.type
_entity_poly.pdbx_seq_one_letter_code
_entity_poly.pdbx_strand_id
1 'polypeptide(L)'
;MSHPTHPATVHFPITTTLLTGALDAVYFLSTYAPTSSVVASTFKTLEIAIQPSMLPVLSYYTTILTLLFSAPAVATGAYELMPVIKRDGFSSKKAQIGILHAIVNDITVFGALYNWWSRRSTAAFIPSNENVLVSTLMAVPATFFAAYLGGSLVYQYGMGFRGSSAKAKKTQ
;
A
#
# COMPACT_ATOMS: atom_id res chain seq x y z
N MET A 1 3.21 17.94 22.57
CA MET A 1 3.68 16.61 22.13
C MET A 1 3.25 16.45 20.68
N SER A 2 4.16 16.37 19.71
CA SER A 2 3.77 16.13 18.31
C SER A 2 3.66 14.63 18.06
N HIS A 3 2.51 14.16 17.59
CA HIS A 3 2.33 12.77 17.16
C HIS A 3 3.23 12.47 15.95
N PRO A 4 3.72 11.22 15.81
CA PRO A 4 4.48 10.83 14.61
C PRO A 4 3.60 11.01 13.37
N THR A 5 4.16 11.64 12.34
CA THR A 5 3.42 12.03 11.13
C THR A 5 3.31 10.87 10.16
N HIS A 6 4.34 10.02 10.10
CA HIS A 6 4.37 8.90 9.18
C HIS A 6 3.19 7.93 9.37
N PRO A 7 2.85 7.48 10.60
CA PRO A 7 1.69 6.62 10.82
C PRO A 7 0.37 7.23 10.31
N ALA A 8 0.19 8.55 10.33
CA ALA A 8 -1.02 9.16 9.77
C ALA A 8 -1.02 9.08 8.23
N THR A 9 0.12 9.36 7.59
CA THR A 9 0.22 9.42 6.12
C THR A 9 0.18 8.07 5.43
N VAL A 10 0.60 6.97 6.08
CA VAL A 10 0.67 5.64 5.44
C VAL A 10 -0.69 4.98 5.19
N HIS A 11 -1.75 5.37 5.91
CA HIS A 11 -3.06 4.74 5.74
C HIS A 11 -3.67 5.01 4.36
N PHE A 12 -3.38 6.17 3.77
CA PHE A 12 -3.86 6.56 2.44
C PHE A 12 -3.31 5.67 1.33
N PRO A 13 -1.97 5.52 1.14
CA PRO A 13 -1.43 4.62 0.12
C PRO A 13 -1.77 3.15 0.40
N ILE A 14 -1.87 2.72 1.66
CA ILE A 14 -2.33 1.36 2.00
C ILE A 14 -3.76 1.14 1.48
N THR A 15 -4.68 2.03 1.83
CA THR A 15 -6.10 1.91 1.45
C THR A 15 -6.29 1.95 -0.06
N THR A 16 -5.60 2.88 -0.72
CA THR A 16 -5.71 3.04 -2.17
C THR A 16 -5.08 1.88 -2.94
N THR A 17 -3.95 1.31 -2.47
CA THR A 17 -3.36 0.10 -3.05
C THR A 17 -4.29 -1.10 -2.93
N LEU A 18 -4.86 -1.32 -1.73
CA LEU A 18 -5.85 -2.38 -1.51
C LEU A 18 -7.05 -2.23 -2.44
N LEU A 19 -7.60 -1.01 -2.54
CA LEU A 19 -8.74 -0.75 -3.39
C LEU A 19 -8.41 -0.95 -4.88
N THR A 20 -7.25 -0.48 -5.35
CA THR A 20 -6.77 -0.72 -6.72
C THR A 20 -6.69 -2.20 -7.03
N GLY A 21 -6.02 -2.99 -6.19
CA GLY A 21 -5.89 -4.44 -6.39
C GLY A 21 -7.24 -5.15 -6.34
N ALA A 22 -8.13 -4.78 -5.42
CA ALA A 22 -9.48 -5.35 -5.36
C ALA A 22 -10.30 -5.06 -6.62
N LEU A 23 -10.25 -3.83 -7.13
CA LEU A 23 -10.97 -3.44 -8.35
C LEU A 23 -10.43 -4.17 -9.58
N ASP A 24 -9.11 -4.26 -9.74
CA ASP A 24 -8.48 -5.01 -10.84
C ASP A 24 -8.78 -6.51 -10.74
N ALA A 25 -8.78 -7.09 -9.54
CA ALA A 25 -9.14 -8.49 -9.31
C ALA A 25 -10.60 -8.78 -9.67
N VAL A 26 -11.54 -7.93 -9.21
CA VAL A 26 -12.96 -8.09 -9.52
C VAL A 26 -13.21 -7.90 -11.03
N TYR A 27 -12.53 -6.96 -11.67
CA TYR A 27 -12.60 -6.81 -13.12
C TYR A 27 -12.13 -8.06 -13.86
N PHE A 28 -10.97 -8.61 -13.49
CA PHE A 28 -10.47 -9.85 -14.07
C PHE A 28 -11.47 -11.01 -13.86
N LEU A 29 -11.95 -11.21 -12.63
CA LEU A 29 -12.91 -12.28 -12.33
C LEU A 29 -14.25 -12.10 -13.06
N SER A 30 -14.67 -10.85 -13.31
CA SER A 30 -15.91 -10.55 -14.05
C SER A 30 -15.82 -10.86 -15.55
N THR A 31 -14.60 -10.86 -16.10
CA THR A 31 -14.34 -11.07 -17.54
C THR A 31 -13.80 -12.46 -17.84
N TYR A 32 -13.22 -13.14 -16.85
CA TYR A 32 -12.71 -14.49 -16.96
C TYR A 32 -13.86 -15.52 -16.99
N ALA A 33 -13.95 -16.28 -18.08
CA ALA A 33 -15.11 -17.14 -18.37
C ALA A 33 -15.50 -18.13 -17.24
N PRO A 34 -14.54 -18.78 -16.54
CA PRO A 34 -14.88 -19.65 -15.41
C PRO A 34 -15.50 -18.95 -14.20
N THR A 35 -15.30 -17.63 -14.03
CA THR A 35 -15.72 -16.90 -12.82
C THR A 35 -16.77 -15.82 -13.08
N SER A 36 -17.00 -15.44 -14.34
CA SER A 36 -17.87 -14.31 -14.71
C SER A 36 -19.32 -14.48 -14.26
N SER A 37 -19.88 -15.69 -14.34
CA SER A 37 -21.25 -16.00 -13.90
C SER A 37 -21.43 -15.86 -12.38
N VAL A 38 -20.41 -16.27 -11.62
CA VAL A 38 -20.40 -16.14 -10.15
C VAL A 38 -20.34 -14.67 -9.75
N VAL A 39 -19.49 -13.88 -10.40
CA VAL A 39 -19.40 -12.43 -10.15
C VAL A 39 -20.72 -11.74 -10.49
N ALA A 40 -21.31 -12.03 -11.66
CA ALA A 40 -22.59 -11.46 -12.07
C ALA A 40 -23.73 -11.81 -11.10
N SER A 41 -23.80 -13.08 -10.66
CA SER A 41 -24.78 -13.50 -9.65
C SER A 41 -24.56 -12.79 -8.32
N THR A 42 -23.30 -12.66 -7.89
CA THR A 42 -22.95 -11.98 -6.63
C THR A 42 -23.35 -10.50 -6.68
N PHE A 43 -23.07 -9.81 -7.78
CA PHE A 43 -23.46 -8.41 -7.96
C PHE A 43 -24.98 -8.24 -7.90
N LYS A 44 -25.73 -9.16 -8.53
CA LYS A 44 -27.18 -9.17 -8.47
C LYS A 44 -27.69 -9.41 -7.04
N THR A 45 -27.15 -10.41 -6.33
CA THR A 45 -27.55 -10.76 -4.96
C THR A 45 -27.25 -9.64 -3.96
N LEU A 46 -26.13 -8.95 -4.13
CA LEU A 46 -25.71 -7.84 -3.26
C LEU A 46 -26.23 -6.47 -3.73
N GLU A 47 -27.07 -6.44 -4.77
CA GLU A 47 -27.60 -5.21 -5.37
C GLU A 47 -26.51 -4.19 -5.75
N ILE A 48 -25.35 -4.68 -6.18
CA ILE A 48 -24.23 -3.85 -6.63
C ILE A 48 -24.56 -3.29 -8.01
N ALA A 49 -24.93 -2.01 -8.05
CA ALA A 49 -25.29 -1.29 -9.28
C ALA A 49 -24.07 -0.82 -10.12
N ILE A 50 -22.85 -1.26 -9.78
CA ILE A 50 -21.63 -0.89 -10.51
C ILE A 50 -21.48 -1.78 -11.74
N GLN A 51 -21.44 -1.17 -12.92
CA GLN A 51 -21.14 -1.90 -14.15
C GLN A 51 -19.68 -2.36 -14.16
N PRO A 52 -19.37 -3.61 -14.54
CA PRO A 52 -17.99 -4.12 -14.56
C PRO A 52 -17.02 -3.28 -15.40
N SER A 53 -17.51 -2.62 -16.46
CA SER A 53 -16.75 -1.69 -17.30
C SER A 53 -16.23 -0.44 -16.57
N MET A 54 -16.81 -0.09 -15.41
CA MET A 54 -16.34 1.02 -14.58
C MET A 54 -15.16 0.66 -13.68
N LEU A 55 -14.95 -0.64 -13.42
CA LEU A 55 -13.90 -1.10 -12.50
C LEU A 55 -12.49 -0.71 -12.97
N PRO A 56 -12.12 -0.84 -14.26
CA PRO A 56 -10.84 -0.35 -14.78
C PRO A 56 -10.62 1.16 -14.57
N VAL A 57 -11.68 1.96 -14.74
CA VAL A 57 -11.60 3.42 -14.57
C VAL A 57 -11.34 3.75 -13.10
N LEU A 58 -12.09 3.12 -12.18
CA LEU A 58 -11.91 3.29 -10.76
C LEU A 58 -10.53 2.79 -10.27
N SER A 59 -10.06 1.64 -10.77
CA SER A 59 -8.73 1.14 -10.40
C SER A 59 -7.61 2.05 -10.91
N TYR A 60 -7.77 2.64 -12.09
CA TYR A 60 -6.80 3.59 -12.62
C TYR A 60 -6.70 4.87 -11.78
N TYR A 61 -7.83 5.47 -11.39
CA TYR A 61 -7.81 6.67 -10.54
C TYR A 61 -7.33 6.38 -9.12
N THR A 62 -7.65 5.22 -8.56
CA THR A 62 -7.10 4.81 -7.25
C THR A 62 -5.60 4.50 -7.33
N THR A 63 -5.09 4.06 -8.48
CA THR A 63 -3.64 3.96 -8.73
C THR A 63 -2.98 5.34 -8.66
N ILE A 64 -3.60 6.37 -9.26
CA ILE A 64 -3.10 7.76 -9.18
C ILE A 64 -3.11 8.25 -7.73
N LEU A 65 -4.17 7.98 -6.97
CA LEU A 65 -4.22 8.33 -5.54
C LEU A 65 -3.13 7.60 -4.74
N THR A 66 -2.86 6.33 -5.06
CA THR A 66 -1.75 5.57 -4.46
C THR A 66 -0.43 6.32 -4.67
N LEU A 67 -0.13 6.74 -5.89
CA LEU A 67 1.08 7.50 -6.20
C LEU A 67 1.12 8.84 -5.47
N LEU A 68 0.01 9.58 -5.49
CA LEU A 68 -0.10 10.90 -4.86
C LEU A 68 0.16 10.82 -3.35
N PHE A 69 -0.46 9.87 -2.66
CA PHE A 69 -0.31 9.71 -1.21
C PHE A 69 0.95 8.95 -0.79
N SER A 70 1.60 8.24 -1.70
CA SER A 70 2.91 7.63 -1.43
C SER A 70 4.00 8.69 -1.25
N ALA A 71 3.94 9.82 -1.94
CA ALA A 71 4.93 10.89 -1.81
C ALA A 71 5.09 11.41 -0.36
N PRO A 72 4.03 11.87 0.34
CA PRO A 72 4.15 12.29 1.74
C PRO A 72 4.47 11.12 2.68
N ALA A 73 3.99 9.91 2.41
CA ALA A 73 4.29 8.73 3.22
C ALA A 73 5.78 8.35 3.19
N VAL A 74 6.39 8.34 2.00
CA VAL A 74 7.83 8.10 1.81
C VAL A 74 8.65 9.20 2.47
N ALA A 75 8.29 10.47 2.24
CA ALA A 75 9.03 11.61 2.80
C ALA A 75 9.05 11.59 4.34
N THR A 76 7.88 11.37 4.96
CA THR A 76 7.78 11.29 6.42
C THR A 76 8.46 10.05 6.98
N GLY A 77 8.40 8.90 6.29
CA GLY A 77 9.08 7.67 6.69
C GLY A 77 10.61 7.83 6.66
N ALA A 78 11.15 8.44 5.60
CA ALA A 78 12.57 8.76 5.50
C ALA A 78 13.01 9.71 6.62
N TYR A 79 12.21 10.74 6.91
CA TYR A 79 12.49 11.68 8.00
C TYR A 79 12.53 11.00 9.38
N GLU A 80 11.63 10.04 9.64
CA GLU A 80 11.59 9.32 10.92
C GLU A 80 12.66 8.22 11.03
N LEU A 81 13.07 7.60 9.91
CA LEU A 81 14.08 6.54 9.87
C LEU A 81 15.52 7.07 9.92
N MET A 82 15.80 8.22 9.27
CA MET A 82 17.15 8.77 9.16
C MET A 82 17.86 8.98 10.52
N PRO A 83 17.21 9.51 11.57
CA PRO A 83 17.84 9.63 12.89
C PRO A 83 18.17 8.27 13.52
N VAL A 84 17.38 7.23 13.25
CA VAL A 84 17.66 5.87 13.74
C VAL A 84 18.92 5.32 13.08
N ILE A 85 19.04 5.46 11.76
CA ILE A 85 20.25 5.03 11.03
C ILE A 85 21.48 5.79 11.52
N LYS A 86 21.37 7.12 11.68
CA LYS A 86 22.49 7.95 12.16
C LYS A 86 22.94 7.60 13.59
N ARG A 87 22.00 7.21 14.47
CA ARG A 87 22.28 6.91 15.87
C ARG A 87 22.73 5.46 16.09
N ASP A 88 22.03 4.52 15.47
CA ASP A 88 22.15 3.09 15.76
C ASP A 88 22.91 2.32 14.65
N GLY A 89 23.20 2.97 13.52
CA GLY A 89 23.84 2.36 12.37
C GLY A 89 22.92 1.40 11.60
N PHE A 90 23.39 0.99 10.41
CA PHE A 90 22.68 0.04 9.53
C PHE A 90 22.61 -1.39 10.07
N SER A 91 23.45 -1.76 11.04
CA SER A 91 23.48 -3.10 11.64
C SER A 91 22.42 -3.30 12.72
N SER A 92 21.78 -2.24 13.21
CA SER A 92 20.72 -2.38 14.20
C SER A 92 19.49 -3.05 13.59
N LYS A 93 18.89 -4.02 14.30
CA LYS A 93 17.66 -4.69 13.85
C LYS A 93 16.55 -3.70 13.53
N LYS A 94 16.44 -2.62 14.32
CA LYS A 94 15.47 -1.53 14.09
C LYS A 94 15.70 -0.83 12.75
N ALA A 95 16.95 -0.48 12.42
CA ALA A 95 17.27 0.13 11.13
C ALA A 95 17.03 -0.86 9.97
N GLN A 96 17.43 -2.12 10.12
CA GLN A 96 17.22 -3.15 9.10
C GLN A 96 15.74 -3.38 8.78
N ILE A 97 14.89 -3.51 9.80
CA ILE A 97 13.44 -3.62 9.62
C ILE A 97 12.85 -2.34 8.99
N GLY A 98 13.35 -1.16 9.38
CA GLY A 98 12.94 0.12 8.79
C GLY A 98 13.28 0.22 7.31
N ILE A 99 14.48 -0.22 6.92
CA ILE A 99 14.93 -0.23 5.53
C ILE A 99 14.15 -1.28 4.73
N LEU A 100 13.94 -2.48 5.28
CA LEU A 100 13.13 -3.50 4.63
C LEU A 100 11.70 -3.01 4.40
N HIS A 101 11.09 -2.37 5.41
CA HIS A 101 9.78 -1.75 5.29
C HIS A 101 9.75 -0.71 4.15
N ALA A 102 10.75 0.16 4.06
CA ALA A 102 10.84 1.14 2.98
C ALA A 102 10.97 0.46 1.60
N ILE A 103 11.88 -0.50 1.44
CA ILE A 103 12.10 -1.22 0.18
C ILE A 103 10.82 -1.92 -0.29
N VAL A 104 10.10 -2.60 0.61
CA VAL A 104 8.85 -3.30 0.25
C VAL A 104 7.79 -2.30 -0.21
N ASN A 105 7.67 -1.14 0.46
CA ASN A 105 6.77 -0.09 -0.01
C ASN A 105 7.20 0.47 -1.37
N ASP A 106 8.50 0.71 -1.59
CA ASP A 106 8.99 1.22 -2.87
C ASP A 106 8.63 0.30 -4.03
N ILE A 107 8.70 -1.02 -3.84
CA ILE A 107 8.22 -2.01 -4.83
C ILE A 107 6.74 -1.76 -5.18
N THR A 108 5.88 -1.51 -4.19
CA THR A 108 4.46 -1.21 -4.44
C THR A 108 4.25 0.12 -5.16
N VAL A 109 5.05 1.14 -4.83
CA VAL A 109 5.00 2.45 -5.50
C VAL A 109 5.43 2.33 -6.96
N PHE A 110 6.51 1.60 -7.24
CA PHE A 110 6.96 1.33 -8.60
C PHE A 110 5.95 0.48 -9.38
N GLY A 111 5.31 -0.50 -8.74
CA GLY A 111 4.21 -1.26 -9.33
C GLY A 111 3.02 -0.37 -9.70
N ALA A 112 2.60 0.52 -8.81
CA ALA A 112 1.57 1.51 -9.10
C ALA A 112 1.98 2.46 -10.24
N LEU A 113 3.25 2.89 -10.27
CA LEU A 113 3.79 3.74 -11.32
C LEU A 113 3.73 3.04 -12.68
N TYR A 114 4.13 1.77 -12.73
CA TYR A 114 4.03 0.93 -13.92
C TYR A 114 2.56 0.82 -14.38
N ASN A 115 1.64 0.47 -13.48
CA ASN A 115 0.22 0.31 -13.81
C ASN A 115 -0.39 1.61 -14.33
N TRP A 116 -0.09 2.75 -13.71
CA TRP A 116 -0.52 4.05 -14.22
C TRP A 116 0.07 4.31 -15.60
N TRP A 117 1.39 4.15 -15.75
CA TRP A 117 2.08 4.49 -16.98
C TRP A 117 1.65 3.65 -18.18
N SER A 118 1.51 2.33 -18.01
CA SER A 118 1.15 1.42 -19.09
C SER A 118 -0.32 1.54 -19.51
N ARG A 119 -1.20 1.90 -18.57
CA ARG A 119 -2.66 2.00 -18.84
C ARG A 119 -3.09 3.35 -19.37
N ARG A 120 -2.30 4.42 -19.19
CA ARG A 120 -2.71 5.82 -19.46
C ARG A 120 -3.20 6.13 -20.88
N SER A 121 -2.75 5.36 -21.87
CA SER A 121 -3.14 5.51 -23.28
C SER A 121 -4.04 4.37 -23.78
N THR A 122 -4.48 3.49 -22.88
CA THR A 122 -5.38 2.37 -23.19
C THR A 122 -6.82 2.83 -23.06
N ALA A 123 -7.67 2.42 -24.02
CA ALA A 123 -9.10 2.75 -23.99
C ALA A 123 -9.73 2.29 -22.66
N ALA A 124 -10.47 3.18 -22.01
CA ALA A 124 -11.08 2.98 -20.69
C ALA A 124 -10.09 2.50 -19.59
N PHE A 125 -8.79 2.70 -19.79
CA PHE A 125 -7.73 2.26 -18.88
C PHE A 125 -7.78 0.77 -18.55
N ILE A 126 -8.26 -0.07 -19.48
CA ILE A 126 -8.37 -1.52 -19.27
C ILE A 126 -6.99 -2.11 -18.89
N PRO A 127 -6.86 -2.83 -17.76
CA PRO A 127 -5.60 -3.46 -17.38
C PRO A 127 -5.33 -4.69 -18.25
N SER A 128 -4.06 -4.91 -18.61
CA SER A 128 -3.63 -6.21 -19.11
C SER A 128 -3.54 -7.24 -17.97
N ASN A 129 -3.32 -8.51 -18.30
CA ASN A 129 -3.09 -9.55 -17.29
C ASN A 129 -1.89 -9.20 -16.41
N GLU A 130 -0.82 -8.65 -16.98
CA GLU A 130 0.35 -8.18 -16.25
C GLU A 130 -0.01 -7.06 -15.27
N ASN A 131 -0.86 -6.11 -15.67
CA ASN A 131 -1.31 -5.06 -14.77
C ASN A 131 -2.10 -5.62 -13.58
N VAL A 132 -2.99 -6.59 -13.82
CA VAL A 132 -3.75 -7.27 -12.77
C VAL A 132 -2.82 -8.04 -11.84
N LEU A 133 -1.81 -8.75 -12.36
CA LEU A 133 -0.81 -9.45 -11.54
C LEU A 133 -0.03 -8.46 -10.66
N VAL A 134 0.41 -7.34 -11.23
CA VAL A 134 1.15 -6.29 -10.51
C VAL A 134 0.31 -5.69 -9.38
N SER A 135 -0.96 -5.33 -9.62
CA SER A 135 -1.80 -4.74 -8.56
C SER A 135 -2.27 -5.76 -7.54
N THR A 136 -2.71 -6.94 -7.99
CA THR A 136 -3.42 -7.92 -7.15
C THR A 136 -2.47 -8.88 -6.44
N LEU A 137 -1.52 -9.47 -7.18
CA LEU A 137 -0.66 -10.54 -6.63
C LEU A 137 0.68 -10.03 -6.12
N MET A 138 1.12 -8.85 -6.56
CA MET A 138 2.35 -8.23 -6.06
C MET A 138 2.03 -7.10 -5.08
N ALA A 139 1.33 -6.04 -5.50
CA ALA A 139 1.21 -4.84 -4.69
C ALA A 139 0.41 -5.07 -3.40
N VAL A 140 -0.76 -5.71 -3.47
CA VAL A 140 -1.59 -5.98 -2.28
C VAL A 140 -0.86 -6.82 -1.21
N PRO A 141 -0.29 -8.00 -1.51
CA PRO A 141 0.49 -8.76 -0.53
C PRO A 141 1.70 -8.00 0.01
N ALA A 142 2.44 -7.29 -0.84
CA ALA A 142 3.58 -6.48 -0.43
C ALA A 142 3.15 -5.34 0.51
N THR A 143 2.03 -4.68 0.26
CA THR A 143 1.46 -3.66 1.15
C THR A 143 1.11 -4.23 2.52
N PHE A 144 0.49 -5.41 2.59
CA PHE A 144 0.20 -6.05 3.87
C PHE A 144 1.47 -6.44 4.64
N PHE A 145 2.47 -6.98 3.94
CA PHE A 145 3.75 -7.29 4.55
C PHE A 145 4.48 -6.03 5.04
N ALA A 146 4.48 -4.96 4.24
CA ALA A 146 5.00 -3.66 4.65
C ALA A 146 4.28 -3.11 5.89
N ALA A 147 2.94 -3.20 5.94
CA ALA A 147 2.16 -2.78 7.10
C ALA A 147 2.52 -3.59 8.36
N TYR A 148 2.74 -4.90 8.23
CA TYR A 148 3.25 -5.75 9.33
C TYR A 148 4.62 -5.26 9.83
N LEU A 149 5.57 -4.98 8.93
CA LEU A 149 6.88 -4.44 9.30
C LEU A 149 6.76 -3.07 9.99
N GLY A 150 5.87 -2.20 9.50
CA GLY A 150 5.58 -0.90 10.12
C GLY A 150 5.03 -1.05 11.53
N GLY A 151 4.08 -1.98 11.73
CA GLY A 151 3.58 -2.35 13.05
C GLY A 151 4.70 -2.85 13.97
N SER A 152 5.61 -3.70 13.46
CA SER A 152 6.78 -4.16 14.23
C SER A 152 7.67 -3.01 14.69
N LEU A 153 7.91 -2.00 13.83
CA LEU A 153 8.70 -0.82 14.19
C LEU A 153 8.07 -0.04 15.35
N VAL A 154 6.75 0.10 15.35
CA VAL A 154 6.00 0.80 16.40
C VAL A 154 5.96 -0.03 17.69
N TYR A 155 5.43 -1.26 17.62
CA TYR A 155 5.10 -2.05 18.81
C TYR A 155 6.30 -2.77 19.43
N GLN A 156 7.29 -3.20 18.64
CA GLN A 156 8.47 -3.90 19.17
C GLN A 156 9.64 -2.95 19.41
N TYR A 157 9.82 -1.96 18.54
CA TYR A 157 10.99 -1.06 18.58
C TYR A 157 10.67 0.36 19.04
N GLY A 158 9.41 0.65 19.40
CA GLY A 158 8.99 1.93 19.95
C GLY A 158 9.17 3.12 18.99
N MET A 159 9.20 2.87 17.67
CA MET A 159 9.27 3.94 16.67
C MET A 159 7.99 4.80 16.75
N GLY A 160 8.15 6.12 16.66
CA GLY A 160 7.04 7.07 16.81
C GLY A 160 6.69 7.47 18.25
N PHE A 161 7.13 6.72 19.28
CA PHE A 161 6.95 7.11 20.67
C PHE A 161 8.11 7.99 21.17
N ARG A 162 8.01 9.30 20.97
CA ARG A 162 8.94 10.26 21.62
C ARG A 162 8.51 10.51 23.07
N GLY A 163 9.15 9.84 24.04
CA GLY A 163 9.17 10.26 25.45
C GLY A 163 8.62 9.28 26.52
N SER A 164 7.95 8.20 26.15
CA SER A 164 7.42 7.24 27.16
C SER A 164 8.47 6.19 27.60
N SER A 165 9.16 5.56 26.65
CA SER A 165 10.12 4.49 26.97
C SER A 165 11.43 5.00 27.60
N ALA A 166 11.80 6.27 27.38
CA ALA A 166 12.96 6.88 28.04
C ALA A 166 12.67 7.28 29.50
N LYS A 167 11.40 7.50 29.86
CA LYS A 167 10.99 7.73 31.25
C LYS A 167 10.83 6.43 32.02
N ALA A 168 10.27 5.38 31.41
CA ALA A 168 10.10 4.08 32.07
C ALA A 168 11.44 3.46 32.52
N LYS A 169 12.53 3.68 31.76
CA LYS A 169 13.86 3.16 32.09
C LYS A 169 14.67 4.01 33.08
N LYS A 170 14.18 5.20 33.46
CA LYS A 170 14.83 6.07 34.45
C LYS A 170 14.24 5.94 35.86
N THR A 171 13.19 5.13 36.01
CA THR A 171 12.47 4.95 37.28
C THR A 171 12.57 3.52 37.81
N GLN A 172 13.47 2.70 37.26
CA GLN A 172 13.87 1.41 37.80
C GLN A 172 15.36 1.43 38.12
#